data_AF-A0A8X8BFW3-F1
#
_entry.id   AF-A0A8X8BFW3-F1
#
_cell.length_a   1.000
_cell.length_b   1.000
_cell.length_c   1.000
_cell.angle_alpha   90.00
_cell.angle_beta   90.00
_cell.angle_gamma   90.00
#
_symmetry.space_group_name_H-M   'P 1'
#
loop_
_entity.id
_entity.type
_entity.pdbx_description
1 polymer ?
#
loop_
_entity_poly.entity_id
_entity_poly.type
_entity_poly.pdbx_seq_one_letter_code
_entity_poly.pdbx_strand_id
1 'polypeptide(L)'
;MDMGPCPKVQSLQLRKEYKEAKAKGIDNYDRELEDAIDRLIVECDRKIGRALKRLQEEDAKAAIAISVTEITQSPEILKLSKQIKEKMKEADMHGNIQFFFFLFSKLTA
;
A
#
# COMPACT_ATOMS: atom_id res chain seq x y z
N MET A 1 6.93 -19.09 10.63
CA MET A 1 5.57 -18.96 11.21
C MET A 1 5.38 -20.21 12.03
N ASP A 2 5.19 -20.07 13.34
CA ASP A 2 4.77 -21.22 14.14
C ASP A 2 3.36 -21.61 13.67
N MET A 3 3.24 -22.81 13.12
CA MET A 3 1.96 -23.35 12.63
C MET A 3 1.21 -24.09 13.75
N GLY A 4 1.72 -24.00 14.98
CA GLY A 4 1.22 -24.75 16.12
C GLY A 4 1.67 -26.20 16.11
N PRO A 5 1.14 -27.01 17.04
CA PRO A 5 1.47 -28.42 17.16
C PRO A 5 1.13 -29.17 15.88
N CYS A 6 2.04 -30.01 15.40
CA CYS A 6 1.79 -30.87 14.25
C CYS A 6 0.63 -31.84 14.59
N PRO A 7 -0.39 -31.98 13.73
CA PRO A 7 -1.49 -32.90 13.97
C PRO A 7 -1.07 -34.37 13.86
N LYS A 8 0.07 -34.66 13.22
CA LYS A 8 0.62 -36.01 13.11
C LYS A 8 1.53 -36.31 14.30
N VAL A 9 1.37 -37.51 14.87
CA VAL A 9 2.20 -38.00 15.97
C VAL A 9 3.61 -38.24 15.47
N GLN A 10 4.58 -37.51 16.03
CA GLN A 10 6.00 -37.71 15.75
C GLN A 10 6.61 -38.54 16.88
N SER A 11 6.46 -39.88 16.80
CA SER A 11 7.10 -40.79 17.76
C SER A 11 8.40 -41.39 17.20
N LEU A 12 9.36 -41.64 18.09
CA LEU A 12 10.63 -42.29 17.70
C LEU A 12 10.43 -43.72 17.18
N GLN A 13 9.39 -44.41 17.67
CA GLN A 13 9.01 -45.75 17.23
C GLN A 13 8.52 -45.75 15.78
N LEU A 14 7.59 -44.85 15.44
CA LEU A 14 7.07 -44.68 14.07
C LEU A 14 8.19 -44.34 13.08
N ARG A 15 9.19 -43.56 13.51
CA ARG A 15 10.34 -43.23 12.66
C ARG A 15 11.22 -44.44 12.36
N LYS A 16 11.34 -45.38 13.30
CA LYS A 16 12.09 -46.63 13.09
C LYS A 16 11.34 -47.54 12.11
N GLU A 17 10.04 -47.74 12.34
CA GLU A 17 9.16 -48.51 11.46
C GLU A 17 9.14 -47.95 10.03
N TYR A 18 9.07 -46.62 9.88
CA TYR A 18 9.19 -45.95 8.59
C TYR A 18 10.48 -46.30 7.86
N LYS A 19 11.64 -46.21 8.54
CA LYS A 19 12.94 -46.52 7.91
C LYS A 19 13.03 -47.98 7.47
N GLU A 20 12.45 -48.90 8.25
CA GLU A 20 12.41 -50.32 7.92
C GLU A 20 11.48 -50.61 6.73
N ALA A 21 10.33 -49.93 6.65
CA ALA A 21 9.41 -50.01 5.52
C ALA A 21 10.03 -49.43 4.23
N LYS A 22 10.73 -48.29 4.36
CA LYS A 22 11.46 -47.63 3.27
C LYS A 22 12.57 -48.49 2.70
N ALA A 23 13.34 -49.16 3.56
CA ALA A 23 14.38 -50.09 3.12
C ALA A 23 13.81 -51.30 2.38
N LYS A 24 12.56 -51.68 2.63
CA LYS A 24 11.86 -52.79 1.96
C LYS A 24 11.17 -52.36 0.66
N GLY A 25 11.08 -51.05 0.37
CA GLY A 25 10.41 -50.51 -0.82
C GLY A 25 8.90 -50.72 -0.82
N ILE A 26 8.30 -50.91 0.35
CA ILE A 26 6.86 -51.20 0.51
C ILE A 26 6.06 -49.91 0.75
N ASP A 27 6.72 -48.76 0.78
CA ASP A 27 6.12 -47.49 1.19
C ASP A 27 6.00 -46.44 0.08
N ASN A 28 4.98 -45.59 0.21
CA ASN A 28 4.70 -44.46 -0.68
C ASN A 28 4.39 -43.18 0.14
N TYR A 29 5.14 -42.96 1.22
CA TYR A 29 4.96 -41.76 2.06
C TYR A 29 5.47 -40.48 1.38
N ASP A 30 6.35 -40.62 0.39
CA ASP A 30 6.96 -39.49 -0.31
C ASP A 30 5.89 -38.69 -1.09
N ARG A 31 4.86 -39.34 -1.63
CA ARG A 31 3.75 -38.66 -2.33
C ARG A 31 2.92 -37.74 -1.42
N GLU A 32 2.54 -38.21 -0.23
CA GLU A 32 1.77 -37.39 0.72
C GLU A 32 2.61 -36.21 1.23
N LEU A 33 3.92 -36.43 1.37
CA LEU A 33 4.86 -35.38 1.75
C LEU A 33 4.99 -34.32 0.65
N GLU A 34 5.15 -34.72 -0.60
CA GLU A 34 5.19 -33.82 -1.76
C GLU A 34 3.91 -32.98 -1.85
N ASP A 35 2.73 -33.59 -1.73
CA ASP A 35 1.44 -32.89 -1.72
C ASP A 35 1.32 -31.86 -0.58
N ALA A 36 1.98 -32.11 0.55
CA ALA A 36 2.01 -31.17 1.68
C ALA A 36 3.00 -30.03 1.43
N ILE A 37 4.15 -30.32 0.84
CA ILE A 37 5.17 -29.32 0.47
C ILE A 37 4.60 -28.37 -0.59
N ASP A 38 3.96 -28.88 -1.64
CA ASP A 38 3.38 -28.06 -2.70
C ASP A 38 2.34 -27.06 -2.16
N ARG A 39 1.49 -27.51 -1.22
CA ARG A 39 0.53 -26.62 -0.54
C ARG A 39 1.22 -25.51 0.24
N LEU A 40 2.33 -25.81 0.91
CA LEU A 40 3.10 -24.82 1.66
C LEU A 40 3.80 -23.81 0.73
N ILE A 41 4.34 -24.27 -0.41
CA ILE A 41 4.96 -23.40 -1.42
C ILE A 41 3.93 -22.40 -1.94
N VAL A 42 2.75 -22.87 -2.36
CA VAL A 42 1.68 -22.00 -2.88
C VAL A 42 1.24 -20.94 -1.85
N GLU A 43 1.12 -21.33 -0.57
CA GLU A 43 0.75 -20.37 0.47
C GLU A 43 1.85 -19.33 0.74
N CYS A 44 3.12 -19.74 0.66
CA CYS A 44 4.26 -18.82 0.72
C CYS A 44 4.27 -17.85 -0.46
N ASP A 45 4.11 -18.33 -1.69
CA ASP A 45 4.05 -17.49 -2.89
C ASP A 45 2.91 -16.48 -2.82
N ARG A 46 1.74 -16.91 -2.32
CA ARG A 46 0.60 -16.02 -2.09
C ARG A 46 0.93 -14.91 -1.08
N LYS A 47 1.68 -15.22 -0.01
CA LYS A 47 2.11 -14.24 1.00
C LYS A 47 3.16 -13.29 0.42
N ILE A 48 4.12 -13.81 -0.34
CA ILE A 48 5.15 -13.02 -1.04
C ILE A 48 4.49 -12.05 -2.02
N GLY A 49 3.57 -12.52 -2.87
CA GLY A 49 2.86 -11.68 -3.82
C GLY A 49 2.06 -10.56 -3.16
N ARG A 50 1.41 -10.83 -2.01
CA ARG A 50 0.73 -9.79 -1.21
C ARG A 50 1.71 -8.77 -0.63
N ALA A 51 2.87 -9.22 -0.15
CA ALA A 51 3.90 -8.32 0.38
C ALA A 51 4.49 -7.43 -0.73
N LEU A 52 4.80 -8.01 -1.89
CA LEU A 52 5.28 -7.27 -3.07
C LEU A 52 4.26 -6.23 -3.54
N LYS A 53 2.97 -6.57 -3.56
CA LYS A 53 1.91 -5.62 -3.94
C LYS A 53 1.83 -4.43 -2.98
N ARG A 54 1.91 -4.67 -1.66
CA ARG A 54 1.92 -3.60 -0.65
C ARG A 54 3.14 -2.68 -0.83
N LEU A 55 4.31 -3.27 -1.07
CA LEU A 55 5.54 -2.51 -1.31
C LEU A 55 5.40 -1.61 -2.54
N GLN A 56 4.89 -2.13 -3.65
CA GLN A 56 4.65 -1.36 -4.87
C GLN A 56 3.64 -0.21 -4.66
N GLU A 57 2.57 -0.44 -3.89
CA GLU A 57 1.59 0.60 -3.57
C GLU A 57 2.18 1.70 -2.67
N GLU A 58 3.06 1.35 -1.74
CA GLU A 58 3.78 2.29 -0.88
C GLU A 58 4.79 3.12 -1.70
N ASP A 59 5.59 2.46 -2.55
CA ASP A 59 6.56 3.12 -3.43
C ASP A 59 5.88 4.08 -4.42
N ALA A 60 4.74 3.68 -4.99
CA ALA A 60 3.96 4.54 -5.88
C ALA A 60 3.44 5.79 -5.16
N LYS A 61 2.94 5.65 -3.92
CA LYS A 61 2.51 6.79 -3.10
C LYS A 61 3.67 7.71 -2.75
N ALA A 62 4.82 7.15 -2.41
CA ALA A 62 6.02 7.92 -2.10
C ALA A 62 6.51 8.70 -3.33
N ALA A 63 6.56 8.07 -4.51
CA ALA A 63 6.95 8.72 -5.75
C ALA A 63 6.01 9.88 -6.12
N ILE A 64 4.69 9.68 -5.98
CA ILE A 64 3.71 10.75 -6.19
C ILE A 64 3.96 11.89 -5.20
N ALA A 65 4.13 11.60 -3.91
CA ALA A 65 4.38 12.62 -2.90
C ALA A 65 5.64 13.44 -3.21
N ILE A 66 6.75 12.78 -3.56
CA ILE A 66 8.01 13.43 -3.96
C ILE A 66 7.77 14.36 -5.14
N SER A 67 7.14 13.87 -6.22
CA SER A 67 6.86 14.67 -7.41
C SER A 67 6.00 15.90 -7.12
N VAL A 68 4.99 15.77 -6.25
CA VAL A 68 4.13 16.89 -5.83
C VAL A 68 4.92 17.89 -5.00
N THR A 69 5.80 17.45 -4.10
CA THR A 69 6.67 18.38 -3.35
C THR A 69 7.65 19.12 -4.24
N GLU A 70 8.32 18.45 -5.19
CA GLU A 70 9.25 19.10 -6.13
C GLU A 70 8.55 20.19 -6.94
N ILE A 71 7.33 19.90 -7.41
CA ILE A 71 6.53 20.86 -8.19
C ILE A 71 6.04 22.00 -7.28
N THR A 72 5.43 21.71 -6.14
CA THR A 72 4.81 22.74 -5.29
C THR A 72 5.80 23.62 -4.53
N GLN A 73 7.01 23.12 -4.25
CA GLN A 73 8.06 23.87 -3.55
C GLN A 73 8.98 24.64 -4.48
N SER A 74 8.79 24.54 -5.81
CA SER A 74 9.53 25.38 -6.75
C SER A 74 9.36 26.87 -6.43
N PRO A 75 10.45 27.65 -6.40
CA PRO A 75 10.40 29.08 -6.03
C PRO A 75 9.52 29.90 -6.98
N GLU A 76 9.33 29.45 -8.22
CA GLU A 76 8.44 30.10 -9.19
C GLU A 76 6.97 29.87 -8.85
N ILE A 77 6.60 28.63 -8.51
CA ILE A 77 5.22 28.28 -8.15
C ILE A 77 4.81 28.93 -6.82
N LEU A 78 5.73 29.04 -5.87
CA LEU A 78 5.52 29.79 -4.62
C LEU A 78 5.29 31.30 -4.88
N LYS A 79 6.06 31.90 -5.81
CA LYS A 79 5.87 33.30 -6.21
C LYS A 79 4.54 33.51 -6.91
N LEU A 80 4.19 32.66 -7.87
CA LEU A 80 2.91 32.71 -8.57
C LEU A 80 1.72 32.51 -7.61
N SER A 81 1.83 31.59 -6.66
CA SER A 81 0.80 31.36 -5.64
C SER A 81 0.57 32.59 -4.73
N LYS A 82 1.64 33.34 -4.41
CA LYS A 82 1.53 34.62 -3.69
C LYS A 82 0.83 35.68 -4.54
N GLN A 83 1.24 35.84 -5.80
CA GLN A 83 0.64 36.81 -6.72
C GLN A 83 -0.85 36.54 -6.95
N ILE A 84 -1.24 35.26 -7.10
CA ILE A 84 -2.65 34.87 -7.24
C ILE A 84 -3.45 35.25 -5.98
N LYS A 85 -2.91 35.01 -4.78
CA LYS A 85 -3.57 35.39 -3.52
C LYS A 85 -3.75 36.90 -3.39
N GLU A 86 -2.77 37.70 -3.78
CA GLU A 86 -2.90 39.16 -3.80
C GLU A 86 -3.96 39.61 -4.80
N LYS A 87 -3.93 39.07 -6.02
CA LYS A 87 -4.91 39.39 -7.07
C LYS A 87 -6.34 39.01 -6.67
N MET A 88 -6.52 37.88 -5.98
CA MET A 88 -7.83 37.48 -5.45
C MET A 88 -8.35 38.46 -4.38
N LYS A 89 -7.49 38.91 -3.45
CA LYS A 89 -7.86 39.92 -2.46
C LYS A 89 -8.20 41.26 -3.10
N GLU A 90 -7.44 41.69 -4.10
CA GLU A 90 -7.73 42.91 -4.87
C GLU A 90 -9.11 42.82 -5.52
N ALA A 91 -9.44 41.69 -6.16
CA ALA A 91 -10.73 41.47 -6.79
C ALA A 91 -11.89 41.48 -5.77
N ASP A 92 -11.73 40.84 -4.61
CA ASP A 92 -12.73 40.83 -3.54
C ASP A 92 -12.97 42.24 -2.96
N MET A 93 -11.91 43.03 -2.78
CA MET A 93 -12.03 44.42 -2.34
C MET A 93 -12.69 45.28 -3.40
N HIS A 94 -12.29 45.14 -4.66
CA HIS A 94 -12.87 45.91 -5.76
C HIS A 94 -14.36 45.60 -5.94
N GLY A 95 -14.76 44.33 -5.84
CA GLY A 95 -16.16 43.91 -5.89
C GLY A 95 -16.98 44.49 -4.74
N ASN A 96 -16.44 44.49 -3.52
CA ASN A 96 -17.10 45.13 -2.38
C ASN A 96 -17.24 46.64 -2.55
N ILE A 97 -16.21 47.33 -3.04
CA ILE A 97 -16.26 48.78 -3.28
C ILE A 97 -17.28 49.11 -4.37
N GLN A 98 -17.34 48.32 -5.45
CA GLN A 98 -18.34 48.48 -6.51
C GLN A 98 -19.76 48.26 -6.00
N PHE A 99 -19.95 47.28 -5.12
CA PHE A 99 -21.23 47.01 -4.49
C PHE A 99 -21.68 48.15 -3.57
N PHE A 100 -20.77 48.69 -2.77
CA PHE A 100 -21.03 49.87 -1.94
C PHE A 100 -21.37 51.10 -2.78
N PHE A 101 -20.63 51.36 -3.86
CA PHE A 101 -20.89 52.50 -4.73
C PHE A 101 -22.26 52.40 -5.43
N PHE A 102 -22.63 51.19 -5.86
CA PHE A 102 -23.95 50.91 -6.42
C PHE A 102 -25.07 51.10 -5.40
N LEU A 103 -24.88 50.64 -4.15
CA LEU A 103 -25.87 50.82 -3.08
C LEU A 103 -26.04 52.30 -2.73
N PHE A 104 -24.93 53.05 -2.64
CA PHE A 104 -24.94 54.47 -2.30
C PHE A 104 -25.64 55.29 -3.38
N SER A 105 -25.33 55.03 -4.66
CA SER A 105 -25.99 55.68 -5.80
C SER A 105 -27.49 55.43 -5.88
N LYS A 106 -27.99 54.29 -5.37
CA LYS A 106 -29.43 53.99 -5.29
C LYS A 106 -30.10 54.61 -4.06
N LEU A 107 -29.34 55.00 -3.05
CA LEU A 107 -29.86 55.64 -1.84
C LEU A 107 -29.92 57.17 -1.97
N THR A 108 -29.11 57.76 -2.85
CA THR A 108 -29.04 59.20 -3.13
C THR A 108 -29.83 59.67 -4.35
N ALA A 109 -30.56 58.76 -5.02
CA ALA A 109 -31.49 59.06 -6.13
C ALA A 109 -32.92 58.72 -5.69
#